data_AF-A0A0S8D6D5-F1
#
_entry.id   AF-A0A0S8D6D5-F1
#
_cell.length_a   1.000
_cell.length_b   1.000
_cell.length_c   1.000
_cell.angle_alpha   90.00
_cell.angle_beta   90.00
_cell.angle_gamma   90.00
#
_symmetry.space_group_name_H-M   'P 1'
#
loop_
_entity.id
_entity.type
_entity.pdbx_description
1 polymer ?
#
loop_
_entity_poly.entity_id
_entity_poly.type
_entity_poly.pdbx_seq_one_letter_code
_entity_poly.pdbx_strand_id
1 'polypeptide(L)' 'MRAVVQLVKKASVTVNGSVVSEIGTGLLVFLGIRKKDTAADARMLAEKIARLRIFPDQGKLMNLSVLDVAGEMLVVSQ' A
#
# COMPACT_ATOMS: atom_id res chain seq x y z
N MET A 1 13.54 -5.55 -4.66
CA MET A 1 12.62 -4.45 -4.34
C MET A 1 12.20 -4.61 -2.89
N ARG A 2 11.93 -3.51 -2.18
CA ARG A 2 11.42 -3.57 -0.80
C ARG A 2 10.25 -2.60 -0.66
N ALA A 3 9.34 -2.93 0.24
CA ALA A 3 8.26 -2.03 0.62
C ALA A 3 8.08 -2.01 2.13
N VAL A 4 7.76 -0.85 2.68
CA VAL A 4 7.15 -0.71 4.00
C VAL A 4 5.67 -0.42 3.77
N VAL A 5 4.81 -1.28 4.31
CA VAL A 5 3.36 -1.19 4.13
C VAL A 5 2.72 -0.78 5.45
N GLN A 6 1.89 0.27 5.42
CA GLN A 6 1.18 0.77 6.58
C GLN A 6 -0.33 0.69 6.31
N LEU A 7 -1.05 0.06 7.24
CA LEU A 7 -2.51 0.14 7.29
C LEU A 7 -2.90 1.55 7.74
N VAL A 8 -3.70 2.25 6.93
CA VAL A 8 -4.08 3.65 7.20
C VAL A 8 -5.58 3.84 7.16
N LYS A 9 -6.08 4.78 7.98
CA LYS A 9 -7.45 5.31 7.88
C LYS A 9 -7.56 6.43 6.83
N LYS A 10 -6.44 7.11 6.56
CA LYS A 10 -6.26 8.13 5.53
C LYS A 10 -4.76 8.35 5.31
N ALA A 11 -4.35 8.74 4.11
CA ALA A 11 -2.99 9.19 3.81
C ALA A 11 -3.01 10.19 2.65
N SER A 12 -2.02 11.09 2.59
CA SER A 12 -1.90 12.06 1.50
C SER A 12 -0.45 12.44 1.24
N VAL A 13 -0.18 12.90 0.02
CA VAL A 13 1.09 13.49 -0.40
C VAL A 13 0.84 14.97 -0.68
N THR A 14 1.70 15.82 -0.12
CA THR A 14 1.67 17.27 -0.32
C THR A 14 2.99 17.72 -0.94
N VAL A 15 2.91 18.53 -1.99
CA VAL A 15 4.06 19.16 -2.65
C VAL A 15 3.82 20.67 -2.68
N ASN A 16 4.78 21.45 -2.19
CA ASN A 16 4.68 22.92 -2.11
C ASN A 16 3.38 23.40 -1.44
N GLY A 17 2.92 22.70 -0.39
CA GLY A 17 1.70 23.04 0.34
C GLY A 17 0.38 22.64 -0.32
N SER A 18 0.42 22.01 -1.50
CA SER A 18 -0.77 21.50 -2.21
C SER A 18 -0.85 19.97 -2.15
N VAL A 19 -2.03 19.43 -1.82
CA VAL A 19 -2.27 17.98 -1.86
C VAL A 19 -2.30 17.54 -3.33
N VAL A 20 -1.41 16.62 -3.69
CA VAL A 20 -1.32 16.08 -5.07
C VAL A 20 -1.99 14.72 -5.19
N SER A 21 -2.16 14.01 -4.07
CA SER A 21 -2.84 12.72 -4.00
C SER A 21 -3.24 12.43 -2.56
N GLU A 22 -4.40 11.81 -2.37
CA GLU A 22 -4.88 11.35 -1.07
C GLU A 22 -5.72 10.08 -1.23
N ILE A 23 -5.81 9.32 -0.15
CA ILE A 23 -6.63 8.11 -0.01
C ILE A 23 -7.34 8.13 1.35
N GLY A 24 -8.49 7.45 1.41
CA GLY A 24 -9.19 7.10 2.63
C GLY A 24 -8.61 5.83 3.29
N THR A 25 -9.48 4.92 3.69
CA THR A 25 -9.07 3.63 4.28
C THR A 25 -8.34 2.79 3.25
N GLY A 26 -7.13 2.35 3.59
CA GLY A 26 -6.29 1.70 2.61
C GLY A 26 -4.87 1.41 3.11
N LEU A 27 -3.94 1.39 2.16
CA LEU A 27 -2.52 1.15 2.42
C LEU A 27 -1.66 2.32 1.94
N LEU A 28 -0.77 2.80 2.81
CA LEU A 28 0.38 3.61 2.41
C LEU A 28 1.58 2.69 2.20
N VAL A 29 2.20 2.78 1.02
CA VAL A 29 3.32 1.92 0.61
C VAL A 29 4.53 2.79 0.30
N PHE A 30 5.56 2.70 1.13
CA PHE A 30 6.88 3.25 0.80
C PHE A 30 7.67 2.22 -0.01
N LEU A 31 7.95 2.54 -1.28
CA LEU A 31 8.55 1.63 -2.24
C LEU A 31 10.02 1.98 -2.48
N GLY A 32 10.90 1.04 -2.17
CA GLY A 32 12.34 1.13 -2.44
C GLY A 32 12.78 0.20 -3.58
N ILE A 33 13.35 0.79 -4.63
CA ILE A 33 13.84 0.10 -5.83
C ILE A 33 15.37 0.06 -5.82
N ARG A 34 15.95 -1.11 -6.12
CA ARG A 34 17.40 -1.34 -6.24
C ARG A 34 17.80 -1.57 -7.69
N LYS A 35 19.08 -1.35 -8.01
CA LYS A 35 19.64 -1.47 -9.38
C LYS A 35 19.37 -2.80 -10.10
N LYS A 36 19.21 -3.89 -9.36
CA LYS A 36 18.99 -5.24 -9.91
C LYS A 36 17.52 -5.69 -9.88
N ASP A 37 16.62 -4.81 -9.45
CA ASP A 37 15.20 -5.13 -9.43
C ASP A 37 14.63 -5.18 -10.84
N THR A 38 13.73 -6.12 -11.05
CA THR A 38 13.12 -6.39 -12.34
C THR A 38 11.62 -6.11 -12.30
N ALA A 39 10.98 -6.06 -13.48
CA ALA A 39 9.53 -5.99 -13.58
C ALA A 39 8.84 -7.21 -12.93
N ALA A 40 9.49 -8.38 -12.92
CA ALA A 40 8.98 -9.56 -12.24
C ALA A 40 8.97 -9.38 -10.72
N ASP A 41 10.01 -8.75 -10.14
CA ASP A 41 10.04 -8.40 -8.72
C ASP A 41 8.92 -7.42 -8.36
N ALA A 42 8.70 -6.42 -9.22
CA ALA A 42 7.62 -5.45 -9.06
C ALA A 42 6.24 -6.13 -9.04
N ARG A 43 5.99 -7.02 -10.01
CA ARG A 43 4.73 -7.77 -10.10
C ARG A 43 4.51 -8.67 -8.89
N MET A 44 5.55 -9.41 -8.49
CA MET A 44 5.49 -10.27 -7.31
C MET A 44 5.21 -9.47 -6.04
N LEU A 45 5.86 -8.31 -5.87
CA LEU A 45 5.65 -7.46 -4.70
C LEU A 45 4.25 -6.85 -4.71
N ALA A 46 3.77 -6.35 -5.85
CA ALA A 46 2.43 -5.79 -5.99
C ALA A 46 1.35 -6.84 -5.65
N GLU A 47 1.47 -8.07 -6.18
CA GLU A 47 0.55 -9.16 -5.87
C GLU A 47 0.57 -9.53 -4.38
N LYS A 48 1.76 -9.56 -3.76
CA LYS A 48 1.91 -9.81 -2.32
C LYS A 48 1.23 -8.74 -1.47
N ILE A 49 1.41 -7.46 -1.79
CA ILE A 49 0.82 -6.36 -1.02
C ILE A 49 -0.70 -6.30 -1.25
N ALA A 50 -1.17 -6.46 -2.48
CA ALA A 50 -2.60 -6.44 -2.80
C ALA A 50 -3.39 -7.55 -2.07
N ARG A 51 -2.75 -8.70 -1.80
CA ARG A 51 -3.36 -9.83 -1.09
C ARG A 51 -2.97 -9.92 0.39
N LEU A 52 -2.24 -8.93 0.93
CA LEU A 52 -1.77 -8.95 2.31
C LEU A 52 -2.96 -8.81 3.27
N ARG A 53 -3.18 -9.84 4.10
CA ARG A 53 -4.32 -9.95 5.01
C ARG A 53 -4.07 -9.21 6.33
N ILE A 54 -4.17 -7.88 6.30
CA ILE A 54 -3.89 -6.99 7.44
C ILE A 54 -5.05 -6.06 7.78
N PHE A 55 -6.22 -6.25 7.17
CA PHE A 55 -7.46 -5.56 7.53
C PHE A 55 -8.32 -6.45 8.43
N PRO A 56 -9.03 -5.84 9.41
CA PRO A 56 -9.91 -6.58 10.30
C PRO A 56 -11.17 -7.06 9.57
N ASP A 57 -11.59 -8.29 9.85
CA ASP A 57 -12.90 -8.81 9.48
C ASP A 57 -13.99 -8.41 10.50
N GLN A 58 -15.20 -8.96 10.35
CA GLN A 58 -16.32 -8.73 11.28
C GLN A 58 -16.00 -9.19 12.72
N GLY A 59 -15.13 -10.20 12.88
CA GLY A 59 -14.62 -10.69 14.16
C GLY A 59 -13.45 -9.87 14.71
N LYS A 60 -13.07 -8.76 14.04
CA LYS A 60 -11.89 -7.92 14.35
C LYS A 60 -10.55 -8.65 14.23
N LEU A 61 -10.52 -9.78 13.52
CA LEU A 61 -9.30 -10.52 13.23
C LEU A 61 -8.72 -10.06 11.89
N MET A 62 -7.39 -10.03 11.78
CA MET A 62 -6.70 -9.55 10.58
C MET A 62 -6.73 -10.61 9.47
N ASN A 63 -7.83 -10.63 8.72
CA ASN A 63 -8.16 -11.68 7.74
C ASN A 63 -8.49 -11.13 6.35
N LEU A 64 -8.59 -9.82 6.18
CA LEU A 64 -8.97 -9.23 4.91
C LEU A 64 -7.78 -8.51 4.28
N SER A 65 -7.70 -8.58 2.95
CA SER A 65 -6.77 -7.81 2.14
C SER A 65 -7.36 -6.48 1.70
N VAL A 66 -6.53 -5.61 1.11
CA VAL A 66 -7.01 -4.33 0.56
C VAL A 66 -8.05 -4.56 -0.54
N LEU A 67 -7.94 -5.65 -1.30
CA LEU A 67 -8.92 -6.02 -2.32
C LEU A 67 -10.27 -6.42 -1.70
N ASP A 68 -10.23 -7.19 -0.61
CA ASP A 68 -11.45 -7.68 0.06
C ASP A 68 -12.27 -6.53 0.66
N VAL A 69 -11.61 -5.46 1.12
CA VAL A 69 -12.26 -4.28 1.69
C VAL A 69 -12.51 -3.17 0.67
N ALA A 70 -12.21 -3.41 -0.61
CA ALA A 70 -12.22 -2.38 -1.67
C ALA A 70 -11.47 -1.09 -1.27
N GLY A 71 -10.35 -1.25 -0.56
CA GLY A 71 -9.54 -0.18 -0.04
C GLY A 71 -8.62 0.43 -1.10
N GLU A 72 -8.11 1.62 -0.79
CA GLU A 72 -7.24 2.37 -1.68
C GLU A 72 -5.75 2.12 -1.38
N MET A 73 -4.88 2.49 -2.30
CA MET A 73 -3.43 2.41 -2.09
C MET A 73 -2.74 3.69 -2.54
N LEU A 74 -1.86 4.20 -1.69
CA LEU A 74 -1.00 5.33 -1.97
C LEU A 74 0.45 4.85 -1.97
N VAL A 75 1.11 4.90 -3.12
CA VAL A 75 2.49 4.41 -3.28
C VAL A 75 3.43 5.60 -3.42
N VAL A 76 4.44 5.67 -2.55
CA VAL A 76 5.41 6.75 -2.47
C VAL A 76 6.82 6.17 -2.63
N SER A 77 7.62 6.73 -3.54
CA SER A 77 9.03 6.35 -3.70
C SER A 77 9.84 6.70 -2.45
N GLN A 78 10.64 5.76 -1.95
CA GLN A 78 11.47 5.94 -0.75
C GLN A 78 12.87 5.35 -0.87
#